data_AF-A0A392QGX3-F1
#
_entry.id   AF-A0A392QGX3-F1
#
_cell.length_a   1.000
_cell.length_b   1.000
_cell.length_c   1.000
_cell.angle_alpha   90.00
_cell.angle_beta   90.00
_cell.angle_gamma   90.00
#
_symmetry.space_group_name_H-M   'P 1'
#
loop_
_entity.id
_entity.type
_entity.pdbx_description
1 polymer ?
#
loop_
_entity_poly.entity_id
_entity_poly.type
_entity_poly.pdbx_seq_one_letter_code
_entity_poly.pdbx_strand_id
1 'polypeptide(L)'
;MENGNGCCFSSVSSIATLSSVAFVVILILIRVLHVIYCSGRPLRKRASKPVSTLIILGSGGHTAEMLNLLAALQKDRFNPRFYIAAATDNMSLQKAMLLENSLASETGADVADTAQFMKIYRSREVGQSYVTSVWTTLIAT
;
A
#
# COMPACT_ATOMS: atom_id res chain seq x y z
N MET A 1 -51.62 58.45 -13.63
CA MET A 1 -51.69 57.16 -14.35
C MET A 1 -50.30 56.52 -14.28
N GLU A 2 -49.97 55.85 -13.18
CA GLU A 2 -48.67 55.18 -13.00
C GLU A 2 -48.90 53.87 -12.25
N ASN A 3 -49.29 52.80 -12.94
CA ASN A 3 -49.44 51.47 -12.32
C ASN A 3 -48.93 50.32 -13.23
N GLY A 4 -48.13 50.61 -14.27
CA GLY A 4 -47.72 49.62 -15.28
C GLY A 4 -46.34 48.98 -15.08
N ASN A 5 -45.40 49.62 -14.36
CA ASN A 5 -43.99 49.20 -14.39
C ASN A 5 -43.57 48.19 -13.31
N GLY A 6 -44.39 47.96 -12.28
CA GLY A 6 -44.02 47.08 -11.16
C GLY A 6 -44.06 45.58 -11.48
N CYS A 7 -44.96 45.16 -12.38
CA CYS A 7 -45.19 43.74 -12.66
C CYS A 7 -44.10 43.13 -13.57
N CYS A 8 -43.62 43.89 -14.56
CA CYS A 8 -42.54 43.42 -15.42
C CYS A 8 -41.21 43.28 -14.66
N PHE A 9 -40.93 44.19 -13.70
CA PHE A 9 -39.69 44.14 -12.93
C PHE A 9 -39.65 42.93 -11.97
N SER A 10 -40.79 42.59 -11.35
CA SER A 10 -40.91 41.41 -10.48
C SER A 10 -40.85 40.09 -11.28
N SER A 11 -41.46 40.03 -12.47
CA SER A 11 -41.32 38.88 -13.37
C SER A 11 -39.88 38.70 -13.87
N VAL A 12 -39.21 39.78 -14.28
CA VAL A 12 -37.80 39.73 -14.74
C VAL A 12 -36.86 39.33 -13.61
N SER A 13 -37.06 39.86 -12.40
CA SER A 13 -36.29 39.44 -11.22
C SER A 13 -36.52 37.97 -10.86
N SER A 14 -37.76 37.47 -11.00
CA SER A 14 -38.09 36.07 -10.71
C SER A 14 -37.51 35.10 -11.75
N ILE A 15 -37.49 35.50 -13.03
CA ILE A 15 -36.85 34.72 -14.10
C ILE A 15 -35.33 34.69 -13.89
N ALA A 16 -34.73 35.82 -13.47
CA ALA A 16 -33.30 35.90 -13.18
C ALA A 16 -32.88 35.02 -11.99
N THR A 17 -33.67 34.99 -10.91
CA THR A 17 -33.40 34.11 -9.77
C THR A 17 -33.55 32.64 -10.15
N LEU A 18 -34.60 32.26 -10.88
CA LEU A 18 -34.78 30.89 -11.39
C LEU A 18 -33.61 30.45 -12.30
N SER A 19 -33.14 31.34 -13.17
CA SER A 19 -31.99 31.08 -14.06
C SER A 19 -30.69 30.87 -13.26
N SER A 20 -30.44 31.69 -12.23
CA SER A 20 -29.27 31.54 -11.36
C SER A 20 -29.28 30.23 -10.57
N VAL A 21 -30.45 29.83 -10.04
CA VAL A 21 -30.61 28.55 -9.33
C VAL A 21 -30.41 27.38 -10.28
N ALA A 22 -30.99 27.43 -11.49
CA ALA A 22 -30.77 26.40 -12.51
C ALA A 22 -29.29 26.27 -12.90
N PHE A 23 -28.57 27.38 -13.04
CA PHE A 23 -27.13 27.37 -13.34
C PHE A 23 -26.32 26.70 -12.22
N VAL A 24 -26.61 27.02 -10.95
CA VAL A 24 -25.95 26.37 -9.81
C VAL A 24 -26.24 24.87 -9.76
N VAL A 25 -27.49 24.46 -10.00
CA VAL A 25 -27.88 23.04 -10.05
C VAL A 25 -27.14 22.31 -11.18
N ILE A 26 -27.00 22.93 -12.36
CA ILE A 26 -26.24 22.36 -13.48
C ILE A 26 -24.77 22.21 -13.11
N LEU A 27 -24.15 23.19 -12.46
CA LEU A 27 -22.76 23.09 -12.01
C LEU A 27 -22.56 21.97 -10.99
N ILE A 28 -23.49 21.79 -10.06
CA ILE A 28 -23.47 20.68 -9.09
C ILE A 28 -23.61 19.34 -9.84
N LEU A 29 -24.53 19.24 -10.80
CA LEU A 29 -24.72 18.02 -11.59
C LEU A 29 -23.45 17.68 -12.39
N ILE A 30 -22.83 18.67 -13.03
CA ILE A 30 -21.56 18.50 -13.76
C ILE A 30 -20.46 18.04 -12.80
N ARG A 31 -20.35 18.64 -11.61
CA ARG A 31 -19.37 18.22 -10.60
C ARG A 31 -19.60 16.79 -10.13
N VAL A 32 -20.85 16.41 -9.86
CA VAL A 32 -21.21 15.05 -9.46
C VAL A 32 -20.91 14.06 -10.58
N LEU A 33 -21.32 14.36 -11.82
CA LEU A 33 -21.01 13.54 -13.00
C LEU A 33 -19.52 13.41 -13.23
N HIS A 34 -18.76 14.50 -13.09
CA HIS A 34 -17.31 14.50 -13.23
C HIS A 34 -16.65 13.67 -12.12
N VAL A 35 -17.11 13.77 -10.87
CA VAL A 35 -16.61 12.94 -9.77
C VAL A 35 -16.97 11.47 -10.01
N ILE A 36 -18.18 11.16 -10.47
CA ILE A 36 -18.55 9.77 -10.79
C ILE A 36 -17.72 9.24 -11.97
N TYR A 37 -17.47 10.05 -13.00
CA TYR A 37 -16.65 9.68 -14.15
C TYR A 37 -15.16 9.53 -13.80
N CYS A 38 -14.62 10.41 -12.95
CA CYS A 38 -13.23 10.36 -12.50
C CYS A 38 -13.00 9.26 -11.46
N SER A 39 -13.89 9.12 -10.48
CA SER A 39 -13.86 8.06 -9.47
C SER A 39 -14.19 6.69 -10.07
N GLY A 40 -14.91 6.69 -11.20
CA GLY A 40 -15.18 5.51 -12.03
C GLY A 40 -13.99 5.06 -12.86
N ARG A 41 -12.83 5.74 -12.80
CA ARG A 41 -11.59 5.12 -13.26
C ARG A 41 -11.24 4.04 -12.26
N PRO A 42 -11.42 2.74 -12.56
CA PRO A 42 -10.86 1.71 -11.69
C PRO A 42 -9.38 2.05 -11.58
N LEU A 43 -8.90 2.24 -10.33
CA LEU A 43 -7.48 2.34 -10.00
C LEU A 43 -6.76 1.47 -11.00
N ARG A 44 -6.11 2.13 -11.98
CA ARG A 44 -5.61 1.56 -13.23
C ARG A 44 -5.27 0.11 -12.94
N LYS A 45 -6.01 -0.84 -13.53
CA LYS A 45 -5.63 -2.26 -13.57
C LYS A 45 -4.32 -2.30 -14.34
N ARG A 46 -3.25 -1.79 -13.72
CA ARG A 46 -1.88 -1.98 -14.13
C ARG A 46 -1.78 -3.48 -14.01
N ALA A 47 -1.75 -4.15 -15.17
CA ALA A 47 -1.35 -5.55 -15.26
C ALA A 47 -0.24 -5.70 -14.23
N SER A 48 -0.46 -6.52 -13.19
CA SER A 48 0.53 -6.62 -12.13
C SER A 48 1.79 -7.02 -12.81
N LYS A 49 2.75 -6.12 -12.84
CA LYS A 49 4.09 -6.63 -12.85
C LYS A 49 4.27 -7.27 -11.47
N PRO A 50 4.79 -8.49 -11.41
CA PRO A 50 5.08 -9.13 -10.14
C PRO A 50 6.01 -8.18 -9.36
N VAL A 51 5.64 -7.86 -8.12
CA VAL A 51 6.36 -6.91 -7.26
C VAL A 51 7.28 -7.70 -6.35
N SER A 52 8.57 -7.41 -6.42
CA SER A 52 9.57 -7.97 -5.49
C SER A 52 9.22 -7.59 -4.05
N THR A 53 9.05 -8.59 -3.19
CA THR A 53 8.61 -8.38 -1.81
C THR A 53 9.68 -8.83 -0.84
N LEU A 54 10.10 -7.92 0.05
CA LEU A 54 11.04 -8.20 1.12
C LEU A 54 10.27 -8.48 2.41
N ILE A 55 10.58 -9.60 3.04
CA ILE A 55 9.91 -10.12 4.23
C ILE A 55 10.96 -10.26 5.32
N ILE A 56 10.86 -9.44 6.35
CA ILE A 56 11.77 -9.49 7.50
C ILE A 56 11.07 -10.29 8.60
N LEU A 57 11.68 -11.41 8.99
CA LEU A 57 11.21 -12.30 10.05
C LEU A 57 11.95 -11.99 11.35
N GLY A 58 11.19 -11.71 12.41
CA GLY A 58 11.72 -11.53 13.77
C GLY A 58 11.41 -12.73 14.67
N SER A 59 12.27 -13.05 15.65
CA SER A 59 12.03 -14.14 16.62
C SER A 59 10.66 -14.07 17.29
N GLY A 60 10.02 -15.23 17.46
CA GLY A 60 8.84 -15.41 18.32
C GLY A 60 7.51 -15.19 17.61
N GLY A 61 6.56 -14.55 18.30
CA GLY A 61 5.17 -14.37 17.84
C GLY A 61 5.05 -13.56 16.54
N HIS A 62 5.92 -12.58 16.33
CA HIS A 62 5.91 -11.75 15.12
C HIS A 62 6.20 -12.54 13.84
N THR A 63 7.03 -13.59 13.89
CA THR A 63 7.17 -14.50 12.74
C THR A 63 5.84 -15.16 12.41
N ALA A 64 5.11 -15.64 13.41
CA ALA A 64 3.84 -16.33 13.18
C ALA A 64 2.78 -15.38 12.58
N GLU A 65 2.69 -14.15 13.10
CA GLU A 65 1.82 -13.11 12.55
C GLU A 65 2.20 -12.78 11.09
N MET A 66 3.50 -12.61 10.80
CA MET A 66 4.01 -12.33 9.45
C MET A 66 3.70 -13.47 8.48
N LEU A 67 3.90 -14.72 8.90
CA LEU A 67 3.59 -15.91 8.07
C LEU A 67 2.09 -16.04 7.81
N ASN A 68 1.25 -15.73 8.80
CA ASN A 68 -0.20 -15.74 8.63
C ASN A 68 -0.66 -14.66 7.63
N LEU A 69 -0.06 -13.47 7.68
CA LEU A 69 -0.31 -12.41 6.70
C LEU A 69 0.10 -12.84 5.28
N LEU A 70 1.25 -13.52 5.15
CA LEU A 70 1.74 -14.02 3.86
C LEU A 70 0.84 -15.10 3.28
N ALA A 71 0.22 -15.93 4.12
CA ALA A 71 -0.75 -16.92 3.68
C ALA A 71 -2.01 -16.27 3.07
N ALA A 72 -2.42 -15.11 3.57
CA ALA A 72 -3.57 -14.35 3.06
C ALA A 72 -3.25 -13.44 1.86
N LEU A 73 -1.96 -13.20 1.56
CA LEU A 73 -1.51 -12.28 0.51
C LEU A 73 -1.58 -12.94 -0.89
N GLN A 74 -1.98 -12.17 -1.92
CA GLN A 74 -2.11 -12.68 -3.30
C GLN A 74 -0.76 -13.10 -3.91
N LYS A 75 -0.57 -14.42 -4.02
CA LYS A 75 0.71 -15.06 -4.39
C LYS A 75 1.28 -14.58 -5.73
N ASP A 76 0.43 -14.50 -6.75
CA ASP A 76 0.83 -14.16 -8.14
C ASP A 76 1.29 -12.72 -8.32
N ARG A 77 0.95 -11.82 -7.38
CA ARG A 77 1.26 -10.39 -7.46
C ARG A 77 2.61 -10.05 -6.81
N PHE A 78 3.08 -10.86 -5.88
CA PHE A 78 4.19 -10.58 -4.97
C PHE A 78 5.33 -11.59 -5.15
N ASN A 79 5.87 -11.65 -6.36
CA ASN A 79 7.02 -12.47 -6.75
C ASN A 79 8.13 -11.56 -7.32
N PRO A 80 9.42 -11.80 -7.07
CA PRO A 80 10.04 -12.75 -6.13
C PRO A 80 9.97 -12.31 -4.66
N ARG A 81 10.04 -13.27 -3.74
CA ARG A 81 10.01 -13.07 -2.28
C ARG A 81 11.39 -13.23 -1.66
N PHE A 82 11.79 -12.27 -0.85
CA PHE A 82 13.07 -12.29 -0.14
C PHE A 82 12.79 -12.40 1.35
N TYR A 83 13.13 -13.54 1.94
CA TYR A 83 12.98 -13.81 3.36
C TYR A 83 14.29 -13.50 4.09
N ILE A 84 14.26 -12.51 4.97
CA ILE A 84 15.38 -12.15 5.83
C ILE A 84 15.06 -12.55 7.26
N ALA A 85 15.88 -13.41 7.87
CA ALA A 85 15.77 -13.73 9.29
C ALA A 85 17.05 -13.32 10.04
N ALA A 86 16.94 -13.08 11.35
CA ALA A 86 18.13 -12.90 12.17
C ALA A 86 18.96 -14.20 12.23
N ALA A 87 20.29 -14.09 12.28
CA ALA A 87 21.20 -15.23 12.34
C ALA A 87 20.94 -16.15 13.56
N THR A 88 20.46 -15.56 14.66
CA THR A 88 20.08 -16.30 15.88
C THR A 88 18.78 -17.07 15.76
N ASP A 89 17.95 -16.78 14.74
CA ASP A 89 16.56 -17.23 14.67
C ASP A 89 16.38 -18.24 13.52
N ASN A 90 17.01 -19.40 13.64
CA ASN A 90 16.93 -20.46 12.61
C ASN A 90 15.52 -21.06 12.47
N MET A 91 14.74 -21.06 13.57
CA MET A 91 13.38 -21.63 13.59
C MET A 91 12.40 -20.84 12.72
N SER A 92 12.55 -19.51 12.60
CA SER A 92 11.67 -18.69 11.76
C SER A 92 11.94 -18.92 10.27
N LEU A 93 13.20 -19.13 9.89
CA LEU A 93 13.56 -19.44 8.50
C LEU A 93 13.01 -20.80 8.09
N GLN A 94 13.14 -21.82 8.94
CA GLN A 94 12.54 -23.13 8.69
C GLN A 94 11.02 -23.05 8.50
N LYS A 95 10.31 -22.28 9.34
CA LYS A 95 8.86 -22.08 9.20
C LYS A 95 8.48 -21.38 7.89
N ALA A 96 9.26 -20.39 7.45
CA ALA A 96 9.04 -19.73 6.17
C ALA A 96 9.31 -20.66 4.97
N MET A 97 10.34 -21.50 5.07
CA MET A 97 10.63 -22.50 4.04
C MET A 97 9.52 -23.56 3.93
N LEU A 98 8.97 -24.01 5.07
CA LEU A 98 7.81 -24.91 5.07
C LEU A 98 6.59 -24.26 4.41
N LEU A 99 6.33 -22.98 4.70
CA LEU A 99 5.25 -22.23 4.07
C LEU A 99 5.44 -22.15 2.56
N GLU A 100 6.62 -21.77 2.08
CA GLU A 100 6.91 -21.69 0.64
C GLU A 100 6.85 -23.06 -0.05
N ASN A 101 7.31 -24.14 0.60
CA ASN A 101 7.17 -25.50 0.07
C ASN A 101 5.70 -25.92 -0.08
N SER A 102 4.86 -25.62 0.93
CA SER A 102 3.41 -25.86 0.83
C SER A 102 2.79 -25.04 -0.30
N LEU A 103 3.23 -23.79 -0.50
CA LEU A 103 2.74 -22.93 -1.56
C LEU A 103 3.17 -23.38 -2.96
N ALA A 104 4.42 -23.80 -3.12
CA ALA A 104 4.97 -24.30 -4.39
C ALA A 104 4.26 -25.57 -4.85
N SER A 105 3.88 -26.45 -3.91
CA SER A 105 3.09 -27.64 -4.22
C SER A 105 1.70 -27.32 -4.80
N GLU A 106 1.13 -26.16 -4.47
CA GLU A 106 -0.19 -25.73 -4.98
C GLU A 106 -0.11 -25.03 -6.35
N THR A 107 0.97 -24.28 -6.59
CA THR A 107 1.14 -23.46 -7.80
C THR A 107 1.98 -24.15 -8.89
N GLY A 108 2.69 -25.23 -8.55
CA GLY A 108 3.56 -25.95 -9.50
C GLY A 108 4.80 -25.16 -9.93
N ALA A 109 5.13 -24.08 -9.21
CA ALA A 109 6.29 -23.23 -9.46
C ALA A 109 7.45 -23.65 -8.55
N ASP A 110 8.67 -23.63 -9.11
CA ASP A 110 9.87 -24.02 -8.38
C ASP A 110 10.16 -23.05 -7.23
N VAL A 111 10.36 -23.58 -6.01
CA VAL A 111 10.62 -22.80 -4.78
C VAL A 111 11.88 -21.94 -4.94
N ALA A 112 12.86 -22.44 -5.70
CA ALA A 112 14.15 -21.79 -5.90
C ALA A 112 14.07 -20.48 -6.71
N ASP A 113 13.07 -20.34 -7.59
CA ASP A 113 12.91 -19.16 -8.45
C ASP A 113 11.97 -18.10 -7.82
N THR A 114 11.19 -18.53 -6.83
CA THR A 114 10.13 -17.72 -6.21
C THR A 114 10.56 -17.14 -4.85
N ALA A 115 11.42 -17.84 -4.11
CA ALA A 115 11.81 -17.46 -2.75
C ALA A 115 13.32 -17.53 -2.51
N GLN A 116 13.92 -16.41 -2.09
CA GLN A 116 15.30 -16.35 -1.62
C GLN A 116 15.35 -16.17 -0.10
N PHE A 117 16.17 -16.97 0.58
CA PHE A 117 16.34 -16.91 2.03
C PHE A 117 17.73 -16.34 2.37
N MET A 118 17.75 -15.30 3.20
CA MET A 118 18.97 -14.64 3.65
C MET A 118 18.96 -14.46 5.18
N LYS A 119 20.15 -14.49 5.79
CA LYS A 119 20.32 -14.28 7.23
C LYS A 119 21.10 -13.00 7.47
N ILE A 120 20.65 -12.20 8.43
CA ILE A 120 21.35 -10.99 8.88
C ILE A 120 21.69 -11.09 10.36
N TYR A 121 22.82 -10.50 10.76
CA TYR A 121 23.17 -10.42 12.18
C TYR A 121 22.35 -9.35 12.87
N ARG A 122 22.09 -9.53 14.18
CA ARG A 122 21.47 -8.47 14.98
C ARG A 122 22.49 -7.36 15.19
N SER A 123 22.02 -6.11 15.31
CA SER A 123 22.90 -4.94 15.53
C SER A 123 23.76 -5.00 16.81
N ARG A 124 23.49 -5.96 17.72
CA ARG A 124 24.31 -6.22 18.92
C ARG A 124 25.45 -7.20 18.70
N GLU A 125 25.54 -7.83 17.53
CA GLU A 125 26.53 -8.84 17.17
C GLU A 125 27.54 -8.26 16.17
N VAL A 126 27.95 -7.00 16.37
CA VAL A 126 28.86 -6.27 15.47
C VAL A 126 30.33 -6.71 15.57
N GLY A 127 30.66 -7.64 16.48
CA GLY A 127 32.01 -8.20 16.62
C GLY A 127 33.08 -7.18 17.03
N GLN A 128 32.68 -5.96 17.40
CA GLN A 128 33.61 -4.91 17.81
C GLN A 128 34.10 -5.15 19.24
N SER A 129 35.41 -5.07 19.45
CA SER A 129 35.99 -5.12 20.79
C SER A 129 35.67 -3.85 21.58
N TYR A 130 35.40 -3.98 22.88
CA TYR A 130 35.10 -2.85 23.76
C TYR A 130 36.13 -1.71 23.69
N VAL A 131 37.42 -2.04 23.50
CA VAL A 131 38.50 -1.04 23.39
C VAL A 131 38.40 -0.23 22.10
N THR A 132 38.14 -0.89 20.97
CA THR A 132 38.03 -0.19 19.67
C THR A 132 36.73 0.58 19.56
N SER A 133 35.67 0.18 20.27
CA SER A 133 34.42 0.94 20.38
C SER A 133 34.67 2.37 20.87
N VAL A 134 35.44 2.55 21.94
CA VAL A 134 35.74 3.88 22.51
C VAL A 134 36.38 4.80 21.47
N TRP A 135 37.36 4.28 20.73
CA TRP A 135 38.05 5.05 19.68
C TRP A 135 37.12 5.41 18.51
N THR A 136 36.31 4.47 18.04
CA THR A 136 35.37 4.74 16.94
C THR A 136 34.27 5.72 17.33
N THR A 137 33.81 5.71 18.58
CA THR A 137 32.83 6.68 19.08
C THR A 137 33.44 8.09 19.14
N LEU A 138 34.71 8.20 19.56
CA LEU A 138 35.44 9.47 19.57
C LEU A 138 35.66 10.07 18.19
N ILE A 139 35.88 9.24 17.16
CA ILE A 139 36.01 9.70 15.76
C ILE A 139 34.67 10.09 15.15
N ALA A 140 33.59 9.41 15.55
CA ALA A 140 32.26 9.64 15.00
C ALA A 140 31.53 10.84 15.63
N THR A 141 32.03 11.36 16.75
CA THR A 141 31.51 12.55 17.44
C THR A 141 32.21 13.79 16.93
#